data_AF-A0A3B5BEE7-F1
#
_entry.id   AF-A0A3B5BEE7-F1
#
_cell.length_a   1.000
_cell.length_b   1.000
_cell.length_c   1.000
_cell.angle_alpha   90.00
_cell.angle_beta   90.00
_cell.angle_gamma   90.00
#
_symmetry.space_group_name_H-M   'P 1'
#
loop_
_entity.id
_entity.type
_entity.pdbx_description
1 polymer ?
#
loop_
_entity_poly.entity_id
_entity_poly.type
_entity_poly.pdbx_seq_one_letter_code
_entity_poly.pdbx_strand_id
1 'polypeptide(L)'
;MPRTYKRKTSWGSTSLEEMERAMAKERNIDRSALRRYMKKREAKEVKTVGYGGTAEAKRVFSEEVEKELADHTKKLAEQFHGLTPKKCRELALELAERNNIPTPSNWRDKGLAGKDWFKNFLARHHLSCCMPEATSLGRATAFNKTTVEEFSDNLANVMDR
;
A
#
# COMPACT_ATOMS: atom_id res chain seq x y z
N MET A 1 17.22 61.27 21.15
CA MET A 1 18.20 60.20 20.84
C MET A 1 17.60 58.86 21.25
N PRO A 2 17.48 57.85 20.36
CA PRO A 2 16.90 56.57 20.75
C PRO A 2 17.85 55.84 21.69
N ARG A 3 17.34 55.37 22.84
CA ARG A 3 18.09 54.61 23.83
C ARG A 3 18.40 53.21 23.30
N THR A 4 19.68 52.93 23.04
CA THR A 4 20.14 51.58 22.68
C THR A 4 20.15 50.71 23.93
N TYR A 5 19.13 49.88 24.11
CA TYR A 5 19.02 48.97 25.26
C TYR A 5 19.92 47.75 25.05
N LYS A 6 20.94 47.58 25.90
CA LYS A 6 21.76 46.36 25.96
C LYS A 6 21.22 45.43 27.04
N ARG A 7 20.76 44.24 26.65
CA ARG A 7 20.28 43.22 27.58
C ARG A 7 21.41 42.70 28.46
N LYS A 8 21.13 42.52 29.77
CA LYS A 8 22.08 41.97 30.77
C LYS A 8 22.06 40.45 30.84
N THR A 9 21.02 39.80 30.33
CA THR A 9 20.83 38.36 30.39
C THR A 9 20.99 37.73 29.01
N SER A 10 21.69 36.60 28.96
CA SER A 10 21.85 35.73 27.78
C SER A 10 20.64 34.81 27.55
N TRP A 11 19.51 35.08 28.20
CA TRP A 11 18.29 34.30 28.04
C TRP A 11 17.81 34.39 26.58
N GLY A 12 17.88 33.25 25.88
CA GLY A 12 17.61 33.14 24.44
C GLY A 12 18.85 33.14 23.54
N SER A 13 20.07 33.30 24.07
CA SER A 13 21.32 33.10 23.32
C SER A 13 21.86 31.67 23.46
N THR A 14 20.96 30.69 23.50
CA THR A 14 21.34 29.27 23.55
C THR A 14 22.08 28.94 22.26
N SER A 15 23.29 28.41 22.38
CA SER A 15 24.05 28.04 21.18
C SER A 15 23.34 26.90 20.44
N LEU A 16 23.49 26.87 19.11
CA LEU A 16 22.96 25.77 18.30
C LEU A 16 23.48 24.40 18.79
N GLU A 17 24.71 24.38 19.28
CA GLU A 17 25.33 23.23 19.92
C GLU A 17 24.59 22.74 21.18
N GLU A 18 24.18 23.64 22.08
CA GLU A 18 23.46 23.28 23.30
C GLU A 18 22.08 22.74 22.99
N MET A 19 21.40 23.32 22.00
CA MET A 19 20.11 22.82 21.51
C MET A 19 20.25 21.42 20.91
N GLU A 20 21.28 21.18 20.07
CA GLU A 20 21.57 19.84 19.55
C GLU A 20 21.88 18.82 20.64
N ARG A 21 22.60 19.23 21.71
CA ARG A 21 22.92 18.34 22.84
C ARG A 21 21.67 17.97 23.64
N ALA A 22 20.79 18.94 23.89
CA ALA A 22 19.53 18.70 24.59
C ALA A 22 18.62 17.75 23.79
N MET A 23 18.47 17.99 22.49
CA MET A 23 17.69 17.15 21.56
C MET A 23 18.26 15.73 21.44
N ALA A 24 19.59 15.58 21.34
CA ALA A 24 20.25 14.29 21.28
C ALA A 24 20.01 13.46 22.55
N LYS A 25 20.08 14.12 23.72
CA LYS A 25 19.81 13.49 25.02
C LYS A 25 18.35 13.08 25.17
N GLU A 26 17.41 13.92 24.75
CA GLU A 26 15.98 13.63 24.78
C GLU A 26 15.60 12.44 23.88
N ARG A 27 16.19 12.39 22.68
CA ARG A 27 15.94 11.31 21.69
C ARG A 27 16.75 10.04 21.95
N ASN A 28 17.66 10.06 22.93
CA ASN A 28 18.61 8.98 23.22
C ASN A 28 19.44 8.55 21.99
N ILE A 29 19.96 9.53 21.24
CA ILE A 29 20.77 9.32 20.03
C ILE A 29 22.09 10.06 20.21
N ASP A 30 23.19 9.51 19.68
CA ASP A 30 24.48 10.20 19.68
C ASP A 30 24.47 11.52 18.87
N ARG A 31 25.21 12.52 19.35
CA ARG A 31 25.27 13.87 18.74
C ARG A 31 25.76 13.83 17.29
N SER A 32 26.71 12.96 16.98
CA SER A 32 27.24 12.81 15.62
C SER A 32 26.19 12.24 14.67
N ALA A 33 25.34 11.32 15.15
CA ALA A 33 24.24 10.78 14.38
C ALA A 33 23.18 11.85 14.10
N LEU A 34 22.81 12.66 15.10
CA LEU A 34 21.87 13.78 14.90
C LEU A 34 22.37 14.76 13.84
N ARG A 35 23.63 15.20 13.93
CA ARG A 35 24.26 16.09 12.92
C ARG A 35 24.28 15.46 11.53
N ARG A 36 24.59 14.17 11.43
CA ARG A 36 24.55 13.41 10.17
C ARG A 36 23.16 13.44 9.53
N TYR A 37 22.09 13.27 10.32
CA TYR A 37 20.71 13.33 9.81
C TYR A 37 20.29 14.73 9.40
N MET A 38 20.68 15.77 10.16
CA MET A 38 20.41 17.17 9.81
C MET A 38 21.08 17.55 8.48
N LYS A 39 22.37 17.24 8.32
CA LYS A 39 23.10 17.47 7.07
C LYS A 39 22.52 16.67 5.89
N LYS A 40 22.07 15.44 6.14
CA LYS A 40 21.42 14.59 5.11
C LYS A 40 20.08 15.18 4.65
N ARG A 41 19.33 15.83 5.56
CA ARG A 41 18.07 16.53 5.24
C ARG A 41 18.31 17.82 4.45
N GLU A 42 19.39 18.55 4.74
CA GLU A 42 19.74 19.78 4.01
C GLU A 42 20.26 19.49 2.59
N ALA A 43 21.04 18.41 2.42
CA ALA A 43 21.67 18.09 1.14
C ALA A 43 20.74 17.42 0.11
N LYS A 44 19.67 16.73 0.56
CA LYS A 44 18.68 16.09 -0.30
C LYS A 44 17.30 16.27 0.33
N GLU A 45 16.31 16.63 -0.49
CA GLU A 45 14.91 16.47 -0.12
C GLU A 45 14.65 14.97 0.08
N VAL A 46 14.65 14.52 1.34
CA VAL A 46 14.50 13.11 1.69
C VAL A 46 13.05 12.72 1.39
N LYS A 47 12.79 12.20 0.17
CA LYS A 47 11.46 11.70 -0.23
C LYS A 47 10.99 10.54 0.64
N THR A 48 11.90 9.71 1.16
CA THR A 48 11.58 8.55 2.00
C THR A 48 12.52 8.43 3.19
N VAL A 49 11.96 8.31 4.40
CA VAL A 49 12.73 8.12 5.64
C VAL A 49 12.96 6.61 5.86
N GLY A 50 14.14 6.23 6.36
CA GLY A 50 14.45 4.84 6.74
C GLY A 50 14.73 3.92 5.54
N TYR A 51 14.24 2.68 5.60
CA TYR A 51 14.44 1.65 4.57
C TYR A 51 13.53 1.79 3.33
N GLY A 52 12.71 2.85 3.26
CA GLY A 52 11.75 3.05 2.17
C GLY A 52 12.39 3.08 0.78
N GLY A 53 13.49 3.82 0.61
CA GLY A 53 14.21 3.88 -0.68
C GLY A 53 14.85 2.54 -1.09
N THR A 54 15.24 1.69 -0.12
CA THR A 54 15.73 0.33 -0.42
C THR A 54 14.59 -0.60 -0.84
N ALA A 55 13.40 -0.41 -0.27
CA ALA A 55 12.20 -1.17 -0.64
C ALA A 55 11.68 -0.79 -2.04
N GLU A 56 11.75 0.50 -2.40
CA GLU A 56 11.45 0.97 -3.77
C GLU A 56 12.45 0.42 -4.79
N ALA A 57 13.74 0.47 -4.49
CA ALA A 57 14.78 -0.05 -5.37
C ALA A 57 14.72 -1.58 -5.58
N LYS A 58 14.04 -2.32 -4.69
CA LYS A 58 13.86 -3.78 -4.78
C LYS A 58 12.46 -4.20 -5.26
N ARG A 59 11.70 -3.29 -5.87
CA ARG A 59 10.43 -3.66 -6.51
C ARG A 59 10.70 -4.60 -7.69
N VAL A 60 9.89 -5.65 -7.79
CA VAL A 60 9.95 -6.62 -8.89
C VAL A 60 9.22 -6.08 -10.11
N PHE A 61 8.07 -5.43 -9.91
CA PHE A 61 7.30 -4.80 -10.99
C PHE A 61 7.52 -3.29 -11.04
N SER A 62 7.43 -2.73 -12.24
CA SER A 62 7.24 -1.29 -12.42
C SER A 62 5.85 -0.90 -11.89
N GLU A 63 5.69 0.38 -11.56
CA GLU A 63 4.43 0.89 -11.01
C GLU A 63 3.26 0.70 -11.98
N GLU A 64 3.51 0.82 -13.28
CA GLU A 64 2.52 0.63 -14.34
C GLU A 64 2.00 -0.81 -14.38
N VAL A 65 2.92 -1.78 -14.44
CA VAL A 65 2.60 -3.22 -14.49
C VAL A 65 1.91 -3.67 -13.20
N GLU A 66 2.38 -3.17 -12.05
CA GLU A 66 1.78 -3.49 -10.76
C GLU A 66 0.34 -2.97 -10.65
N LYS A 67 0.09 -1.78 -11.22
CA LYS A 67 -1.25 -1.19 -11.30
C LYS A 67 -2.18 -1.99 -12.21
N GLU A 68 -1.72 -2.41 -13.38
CA GLU A 68 -2.53 -3.26 -14.29
C GLU A 68 -2.96 -4.57 -13.61
N LEU A 69 -2.04 -5.22 -12.88
CA LEU A 69 -2.36 -6.42 -12.11
C LEU A 69 -3.39 -6.16 -11.01
N ALA A 70 -3.29 -5.02 -10.31
CA ALA A 70 -4.24 -4.62 -9.29
C ALA A 70 -5.64 -4.34 -9.89
N ASP A 71 -5.69 -3.62 -11.00
CA ASP A 71 -6.95 -3.28 -11.68
C ASP A 71 -7.63 -4.54 -12.25
N HIS A 72 -6.86 -5.47 -12.80
CA HIS A 72 -7.37 -6.78 -13.22
C HIS A 72 -7.96 -7.58 -12.04
N THR A 73 -7.27 -7.58 -10.90
CA THR A 73 -7.74 -8.27 -9.69
C THR A 73 -9.06 -7.68 -9.17
N LYS A 74 -9.22 -6.36 -9.24
CA LYS A 74 -10.48 -5.67 -8.87
C LYS A 74 -11.62 -6.04 -9.81
N LYS A 75 -11.39 -6.01 -11.13
CA LYS A 75 -12.41 -6.42 -12.13
C LYS A 75 -12.88 -7.85 -11.91
N LEU A 76 -11.96 -8.77 -11.60
CA LEU A 76 -12.33 -10.15 -11.30
C LEU A 76 -13.15 -10.26 -10.01
N ALA A 77 -12.79 -9.50 -8.97
CA ALA A 77 -13.58 -9.45 -7.74
C ALA A 77 -15.00 -8.89 -7.98
N GLU A 78 -15.14 -7.85 -8.81
CA GLU A 78 -16.43 -7.28 -9.21
C GLU A 78 -17.31 -8.29 -9.96
N GLN A 79 -16.71 -9.17 -10.76
CA GLN A 79 -17.40 -10.25 -11.48
C GLN A 79 -17.65 -11.50 -10.62
N PHE A 80 -17.52 -11.40 -9.30
CA PHE A 80 -17.63 -12.52 -8.36
C PHE A 80 -16.57 -13.63 -8.56
N HIS A 81 -15.50 -13.34 -9.30
CA HIS A 81 -14.34 -14.20 -9.49
C HIS A 81 -13.18 -13.77 -8.59
N GLY A 82 -13.45 -13.61 -7.29
CA GLY A 82 -12.45 -13.25 -6.30
C GLY A 82 -11.25 -14.20 -6.32
N LEU A 83 -10.04 -13.65 -6.39
CA LEU A 83 -8.81 -14.44 -6.42
C LEU A 83 -8.32 -14.77 -5.01
N THR A 84 -7.91 -16.04 -4.82
CA THR A 84 -7.23 -16.42 -3.58
C THR A 84 -5.82 -15.84 -3.52
N PRO A 85 -5.27 -15.59 -2.31
CA PRO A 85 -3.89 -15.10 -2.16
C PRO A 85 -2.85 -15.95 -2.88
N LYS A 86 -3.06 -17.27 -2.95
CA LYS A 86 -2.18 -18.18 -3.70
C LYS A 86 -2.27 -17.91 -5.20
N LYS A 87 -3.49 -17.83 -5.75
CA LYS A 87 -3.71 -17.56 -7.18
C LYS A 87 -3.20 -16.19 -7.61
N CYS A 88 -3.37 -15.14 -6.80
CA CYS A 88 -2.75 -13.84 -7.07
C CYS A 88 -1.22 -13.92 -7.17
N ARG A 89 -0.59 -14.75 -6.34
CA ARG A 89 0.88 -14.94 -6.33
C ARG A 89 1.37 -15.79 -7.50
N GLU A 90 0.57 -16.73 -7.99
CA GLU A 90 0.83 -17.48 -9.23
C GLU A 90 0.72 -16.55 -10.44
N LEU A 91 -0.38 -15.80 -10.55
CA LEU A 91 -0.61 -14.79 -11.60
C LEU A 91 0.53 -13.77 -11.68
N ALA A 92 1.02 -13.31 -10.53
CA ALA A 92 2.16 -12.41 -10.49
C ALA A 92 3.43 -13.05 -11.09
N LEU A 93 3.73 -14.32 -10.77
CA LEU A 93 4.87 -15.01 -11.36
C LEU A 93 4.70 -15.19 -12.87
N GLU A 94 3.54 -15.65 -13.33
CA GLU A 94 3.25 -15.82 -14.76
C GLU A 94 3.39 -14.49 -15.52
N LEU A 95 2.90 -13.40 -14.94
CA LEU A 95 3.01 -12.07 -15.52
C LEU A 95 4.47 -11.62 -15.61
N ALA A 96 5.28 -11.91 -14.60
CA ALA A 96 6.71 -11.62 -14.63
C ALA A 96 7.44 -12.43 -15.73
N GLU A 97 7.10 -13.71 -15.87
CA GLU A 97 7.69 -14.58 -16.90
C GLU A 97 7.30 -14.13 -18.31
N ARG A 98 6.02 -13.82 -18.56
CA ARG A 98 5.54 -13.33 -19.87
C ARG A 98 6.19 -12.01 -20.27
N ASN A 99 6.41 -11.12 -19.30
CA ASN A 99 7.05 -9.82 -19.53
C ASN A 99 8.58 -9.86 -19.43
N ASN A 100 9.19 -11.05 -19.29
CA ASN A 100 10.63 -11.25 -19.11
C ASN A 100 11.25 -10.40 -17.98
N ILE A 101 10.50 -10.18 -16.91
CA ILE A 101 10.92 -9.39 -15.75
C ILE A 101 11.77 -10.26 -14.83
N PRO A 102 12.97 -9.80 -14.41
CA PRO A 102 13.81 -10.56 -13.50
C PRO A 102 13.15 -10.70 -12.12
N THR A 103 12.81 -11.92 -11.75
CA THR A 103 12.24 -12.26 -10.44
C THR A 103 13.30 -12.81 -9.47
N PRO A 104 13.10 -12.68 -8.15
CA PRO A 104 13.95 -13.34 -7.16
C PRO A 104 13.99 -14.88 -7.36
N SER A 105 15.14 -15.52 -7.10
CA SER A 105 15.30 -16.99 -7.20
C SER A 105 14.23 -17.77 -6.43
N ASN A 106 13.92 -17.31 -5.22
CA ASN A 106 12.89 -17.87 -4.36
C ASN A 106 11.49 -17.96 -5.01
N TRP A 107 11.18 -17.11 -5.99
CA TRP A 107 9.92 -17.19 -6.72
C TRP A 107 9.91 -18.35 -7.70
N ARG A 108 11.04 -18.54 -8.42
CA ARG A 108 11.23 -19.59 -9.40
C ARG A 108 11.32 -20.96 -8.73
N ASP A 109 12.07 -21.07 -7.64
CA ASP A 109 12.23 -22.32 -6.88
C ASP A 109 10.90 -22.83 -6.30
N LYS A 110 10.03 -21.90 -5.89
CA LYS A 110 8.71 -22.21 -5.29
C LYS A 110 7.57 -22.18 -6.30
N GLY A 111 7.80 -21.70 -7.52
CA GLY A 111 6.77 -21.44 -8.53
C GLY A 111 5.71 -20.42 -8.12
N LEU A 112 5.99 -19.52 -7.16
CA LEU A 112 5.03 -18.57 -6.59
C LEU A 112 5.72 -17.28 -6.18
N ALA A 113 5.08 -16.13 -6.40
CA ALA A 113 5.56 -14.86 -5.87
C ALA A 113 5.69 -14.90 -4.34
N GLY A 114 6.63 -14.15 -3.74
CA GLY A 114 6.89 -14.19 -2.29
C GLY A 114 5.70 -13.71 -1.43
N LYS A 115 5.60 -14.21 -0.18
CA LYS A 115 4.57 -13.76 0.78
C LYS A 115 4.75 -12.27 1.13
N ASP A 116 5.99 -11.84 1.35
CA ASP A 116 6.30 -10.45 1.68
C ASP A 116 5.98 -9.51 0.52
N TRP A 117 6.27 -9.95 -0.71
CA TRP A 117 5.89 -9.22 -1.92
C TRP A 117 4.38 -9.02 -1.97
N PHE A 118 3.60 -10.09 -1.76
CA PHE A 118 2.13 -10.02 -1.81
C PHE A 118 1.57 -9.09 -0.74
N LYS A 119 2.07 -9.16 0.50
CA LYS A 119 1.66 -8.24 1.57
C LYS A 119 1.92 -6.78 1.20
N ASN A 120 3.08 -6.49 0.62
CA ASN A 120 3.43 -5.14 0.21
C ASN A 120 2.63 -4.68 -1.02
N PHE A 121 2.33 -5.58 -1.96
CA PHE A 121 1.44 -5.32 -3.11
C PHE A 121 0.04 -4.91 -2.65
N LEU A 122 -0.55 -5.68 -1.72
CA LEU A 122 -1.84 -5.34 -1.13
C LEU A 122 -1.83 -3.96 -0.45
N ALA A 123 -0.78 -3.68 0.33
CA ALA A 123 -0.63 -2.40 1.03
C ALA A 123 -0.49 -1.21 0.06
N ARG A 124 0.22 -1.38 -1.06
CA ARG A 124 0.42 -0.33 -2.07
C ARG A 124 -0.85 -0.02 -2.86
N HIS A 125 -1.61 -1.04 -3.23
CA HIS A 125 -2.80 -0.88 -4.07
C HIS A 125 -4.12 -0.85 -3.28
N HIS A 126 -4.03 -0.75 -1.95
CA HIS A 126 -5.17 -0.74 -1.03
C HIS A 126 -6.15 -1.91 -1.25
N LEU A 127 -5.59 -3.09 -1.49
CA LEU A 127 -6.35 -4.32 -1.69
C LEU A 127 -6.44 -5.09 -0.36
N SER A 128 -7.59 -5.72 -0.11
CA SER A 128 -7.84 -6.55 1.06
C SER A 128 -8.23 -7.97 0.65
N CYS A 129 -7.85 -8.94 1.47
CA CYS A 129 -8.37 -10.29 1.36
C CYS A 129 -9.64 -10.37 2.23
N CYS A 130 -10.81 -10.40 1.60
CA CYS A 130 -12.07 -10.53 2.30
C CYS A 130 -12.48 -12.01 2.40
N MET A 131 -13.17 -12.36 3.48
CA MET A 131 -13.86 -13.64 3.57
C MET A 131 -15.11 -13.56 2.69
N PRO A 132 -15.35 -14.52 1.79
CA PRO A 132 -16.59 -14.53 1.02
C PRO A 132 -17.77 -14.71 1.97
N GLU A 133 -18.77 -13.82 1.88
CA GLU A 133 -20.01 -13.99 2.64
C GLU A 133 -20.82 -15.16 2.07
N ALA A 134 -21.53 -15.87 2.95
CA ALA A 134 -22.28 -17.09 2.64
C ALA A 134 -23.51 -16.86 1.74
N THR A 135 -23.74 -15.61 1.33
CA THR A 135 -24.95 -15.15 0.65
C THR A 135 -24.69 -14.64 -0.74
N SER A 136 -25.42 -15.17 -1.70
CA SER A 136 -25.09 -16.49 -2.25
C SER A 136 -25.22 -16.31 -3.75
N LEU A 137 -24.40 -17.01 -4.53
CA LEU A 137 -24.53 -17.03 -5.98
C LEU A 137 -25.98 -17.29 -6.42
N GLY A 138 -26.74 -18.09 -5.66
CA GLY A 138 -28.17 -18.36 -5.88
C GLY A 138 -29.09 -17.13 -5.85
N ARG A 139 -28.81 -16.11 -5.04
CA ARG A 139 -29.54 -14.83 -5.12
C ARG A 139 -29.13 -14.01 -6.33
N ALA A 140 -27.84 -14.03 -6.70
CA ALA A 140 -27.34 -13.33 -7.88
C ALA A 140 -27.86 -13.96 -9.19
N THR A 141 -28.01 -15.29 -9.24
CA THR A 141 -28.43 -16.03 -10.45
C THR A 141 -29.94 -16.18 -10.59
N ALA A 142 -30.70 -16.17 -9.50
CA ALA A 142 -32.16 -16.14 -9.53
C ALA A 142 -32.72 -14.77 -9.99
N PHE A 143 -31.86 -13.77 -10.14
CA PHE A 143 -32.17 -12.45 -10.67
C PHE A 143 -31.93 -12.39 -12.19
N ASN A 144 -32.56 -13.30 -12.93
CA ASN A 144 -32.49 -13.32 -14.40
C ASN A 144 -33.85 -12.96 -15.01
N LYS A 145 -33.87 -12.55 -16.29
CA LYS A 145 -35.07 -11.98 -16.93
C LYS A 145 -36.27 -12.94 -16.86
N THR A 146 -36.03 -14.21 -17.18
CA THR A 146 -37.07 -15.25 -17.22
C THR A 146 -37.69 -15.51 -15.85
N THR A 147 -36.88 -15.58 -14.78
CA THR A 147 -37.40 -15.82 -13.43
C THR A 147 -38.14 -14.62 -12.85
N VAL A 148 -37.80 -13.40 -13.28
CA VAL A 148 -38.49 -12.16 -12.86
C VAL A 148 -39.82 -11.98 -13.58
N GLU A 149 -39.88 -12.35 -14.86
CA GLU A 149 -41.12 -12.34 -15.65
C GLU A 149 -42.13 -13.35 -15.09
N GLU A 150 -41.72 -14.61 -14.88
CA GLU A 150 -42.60 -15.63 -14.28
C GLU A 150 -43.11 -15.25 -12.88
N PHE A 151 -42.29 -14.60 -12.07
CA PHE A 151 -42.73 -14.08 -10.77
C PHE A 151 -43.82 -13.01 -10.92
N SER A 152 -43.66 -12.10 -11.88
CA SER A 152 -44.58 -10.98 -12.11
C SER A 152 -45.93 -11.44 -12.66
N ASP A 153 -45.90 -12.41 -13.58
CA ASP A 153 -47.12 -12.99 -14.16
C ASP A 153 -47.93 -13.75 -13.10
N ASN A 154 -47.26 -14.53 -12.25
CA ASN A 154 -47.92 -15.21 -11.13
C ASN A 154 -48.51 -14.22 -10.12
N LEU A 155 -47.85 -13.08 -9.90
CA LEU A 155 -48.34 -12.04 -8.99
C LEU A 155 -49.59 -11.34 -9.55
N ALA A 156 -49.59 -10.98 -10.83
CA ALA A 156 -50.74 -10.35 -11.50
C ALA A 156 -51.99 -11.25 -11.44
N ASN A 157 -51.82 -12.55 -11.69
CA ASN A 157 -52.91 -13.53 -11.63
C ASN A 157 -53.56 -13.65 -10.25
N VAL A 158 -52.80 -13.42 -9.16
CA VAL A 158 -53.34 -13.43 -7.80
C VAL A 158 -54.06 -12.11 -7.47
N MET A 159 -53.64 -11.00 -8.07
CA MET A 159 -54.16 -9.65 -7.80
C MET A 159 -55.42 -9.31 -8.60
N ASP A 160 -55.60 -9.88 -9.79
CA ASP A 160 -56.80 -9.68 -10.63
C ASP A 160 -57.99 -10.58 -10.23
N ARG A 161 -57.89 -11.25 -9.07
CA ARG A 161 -58.90 -12.15 -8.51
C ARG A 161 -59.58 -11.52 -7.29
#